data_AF-A0A0B6YN06-F1
#
_entry.id   AF-A0A0B6YN06-F1
#
_cell.length_a   1.000
_cell.length_b   1.000
_cell.length_c   1.000
_cell.angle_alpha   90.00
_cell.angle_beta   90.00
_cell.angle_gamma   90.00
#
_symmetry.space_group_name_H-M   'P 1'
#
loop_
_entity.id
_entity.type
_entity.pdbx_description
1 polymer ?
#
loop_
_entity_poly.entity_id
_entity_poly.type
_entity_poly.pdbx_seq_one_letter_code
_entity_poly.pdbx_strand_id
1 'polypeptide(L)' 'QTPTTQRQDIVSRFNNNVSLYRIFLLSSKAGGVGLNLVGASRLILYDIDWNPANDLQAMARVWRDGQK' A
#
# COMPACT_ATOMS: atom_id res chain seq x y z
N GLN A 1 -15.28 -6.96 0.83
CA GLN A 1 -14.29 -6.32 -0.07
C GLN A 1 -14.57 -4.82 -0.05
N THR A 2 -13.58 -3.95 0.15
CA THR A 2 -13.80 -2.50 0.14
C THR A 2 -14.26 -2.04 -1.25
N PRO A 3 -15.34 -1.25 -1.39
CA PRO A 3 -15.79 -0.70 -2.67
C PRO A 3 -14.69 0.08 -3.40
N THR A 4 -14.68 0.02 -4.74
CA THR A 4 -13.62 0.63 -5.56
C THR A 4 -13.53 2.16 -5.38
N THR A 5 -14.67 2.85 -5.30
CA THR A 5 -14.73 4.30 -5.07
C THR A 5 -14.13 4.67 -3.72
N GLN A 6 -14.59 4.02 -2.65
CA GLN A 6 -14.07 4.23 -1.30
C GLN A 6 -12.57 3.92 -1.20
N ARG A 7 -12.09 2.89 -1.93
CA ARG A 7 -10.66 2.54 -1.94
C ARG A 7 -9.80 3.69 -2.46
N GLN A 8 -10.21 4.36 -3.54
CA GLN A 8 -9.43 5.46 -4.10
C GLN A 8 -9.42 6.69 -3.21
N ASP A 9 -10.52 6.98 -2.52
CA ASP A 9 -10.56 8.06 -1.54
C ASP A 9 -9.57 7.81 -0.39
N ILE A 10 -9.50 6.57 0.11
CA ILE A 10 -8.56 6.20 1.19
C ILE A 10 -7.11 6.32 0.71
N VAL A 11 -6.79 5.81 -0.50
CA VAL A 11 -5.44 5.93 -1.08
C VAL A 11 -5.05 7.39 -1.29
N SER A 12 -5.96 8.21 -1.80
CA SER A 12 -5.71 9.65 -2.02
C SER A 12 -5.48 10.39 -0.71
N ARG A 13 -6.23 10.07 0.34
CA ARG A 13 -6.02 10.63 1.69
C ARG A 13 -4.70 10.20 2.30
N PHE A 14 -4.26 8.97 2.05
CA PHE A 14 -2.98 8.47 2.56
C PHE A 14 -1.78 9.08 1.84
N ASN A 15 -1.86 9.26 0.51
CA ASN A 15 -0.78 9.85 -0.29
C ASN A 15 -0.63 11.37 -0.10
N ASN A 16 -1.55 12.03 0.62
CA ASN A 16 -1.45 13.44 0.91
C ASN A 16 -0.48 13.69 2.08
N ASN A 17 0.63 14.40 1.83
CA ASN A 17 1.67 14.69 2.82
C ASN A 17 1.17 15.52 4.03
N VAL A 18 0.04 16.22 3.91
CA VAL A 18 -0.57 17.02 5.00
C VAL A 18 -1.60 16.19 5.78
N SER A 19 -1.84 14.95 5.37
CA SER A 19 -2.81 14.06 6.02
C SER A 19 -2.38 13.67 7.43
N LEU A 20 -3.35 13.62 8.33
CA LEU A 20 -3.18 13.06 9.67
C LEU A 20 -3.05 11.51 9.62
N TYR A 21 -3.51 10.89 8.53
CA TYR A 21 -3.52 9.44 8.37
C TYR A 21 -2.17 8.92 7.87
N ARG A 22 -1.25 8.65 8.80
CA ARG A 22 0.12 8.17 8.50
C ARG A 22 0.26 6.65 8.40
N ILE A 23 -0.74 5.90 8.83
CA ILE A 23 -0.73 4.43 8.82
C ILE A 23 -1.82 3.94 7.88
N PHE A 24 -1.45 3.02 6.99
CA PHE A 24 -2.37 2.33 6.10
C PHE A 24 -2.29 0.83 6.36
N LEU A 25 -3.40 0.22 6.76
CA LEU A 25 -3.49 -1.22 6.94
C LEU A 25 -4.04 -1.85 5.67
N LEU A 26 -3.35 -2.87 5.19
CA LEU A 26 -3.69 -3.58 3.96
C LEU A 26 -3.56 -5.07 4.23
N SER A 27 -4.51 -5.86 3.74
CA SER A 27 -4.34 -7.31 3.76
C SER A 27 -3.32 -7.72 2.69
N SER A 28 -2.50 -8.72 3.00
CA SER A 28 -1.51 -9.31 2.07
C SER A 28 -2.10 -9.59 0.68
N LYS A 29 -3.29 -10.21 0.65
CA LYS A 29 -4.03 -10.49 -0.60
C LYS A 29 -4.59 -9.26 -1.33
N ALA A 30 -4.84 -8.14 -0.64
CA ALA A 30 -5.26 -6.90 -1.28
C ALA A 30 -4.08 -6.14 -1.93
N GLY A 31 -2.83 -6.57 -1.71
CA GLY A 31 -1.64 -6.02 -2.38
C GLY A 31 -1.64 -6.27 -3.89
N GLY A 32 -2.33 -7.32 -4.34
CA GLY A 32 -2.45 -7.71 -5.75
C GLY A 32 -3.30 -6.77 -6.62
N VAL A 33 -4.03 -5.81 -6.02
CA VAL A 33 -5.07 -5.00 -6.71
C VAL A 33 -4.48 -3.76 -7.41
N GLY A 34 -3.16 -3.57 -7.40
CA GLY A 34 -2.52 -2.53 -8.20
C GLY A 34 -2.50 -1.12 -7.57
N LEU A 35 -2.55 -1.01 -6.24
CA LEU A 35 -2.58 0.29 -5.56
C LEU A 35 -1.25 1.06 -5.68
N ASN A 36 -1.31 2.38 -5.56
CA ASN A 36 -0.13 3.25 -5.57
C ASN A 36 -0.01 4.00 -4.25
N LEU A 37 0.94 3.61 -3.39
CA LEU A 37 1.07 4.09 -2.02
C LEU A 37 2.36 4.91 -1.84
N VAL A 38 2.58 5.89 -2.72
CA VAL A 38 3.79 6.74 -2.75
C VAL A 38 3.99 7.59 -1.49
N GLY A 39 2.93 7.84 -0.71
CA GLY A 39 3.04 8.54 0.57
C GLY A 39 3.70 7.70 1.68
N ALA A 40 3.84 6.39 1.49
CA ALA A 40 4.51 5.52 2.44
C ALA A 40 6.04 5.55 2.26
N SER A 41 6.77 5.51 3.37
CA SER A 41 8.23 5.36 3.40
C SER A 41 8.70 4.10 4.14
N ARG A 42 7.77 3.37 4.76
CA ARG A 42 8.02 2.17 5.55
C ARG A 42 6.93 1.14 5.25
N LEU A 43 7.33 -0.11 5.11
CA LEU A 43 6.45 -1.26 4.99
C LEU A 43 6.73 -2.22 6.14
N ILE A 44 5.68 -2.70 6.78
CA ILE A 44 5.75 -3.76 7.79
C ILE A 44 4.92 -4.92 7.27
N LEU A 45 5.58 -6.05 7.01
CA LEU A 45 4.92 -7.31 6.70
C LEU A 45 4.61 -8.01 8.02
N TYR A 46 3.33 -8.03 8.41
CA TYR A 46 2.89 -8.63 9.67
C TYR A 46 2.87 -10.16 9.57
N ASP A 47 2.36 -10.66 8.45
CA ASP A 47 2.38 -12.05 8.02
C ASP A 47 3.08 -12.14 6.66
N ILE A 48 3.95 -13.14 6.51
CA ILE A 48 4.68 -13.39 5.26
C ILE A 48 3.84 -14.36 4.43
N ASP A 49 3.64 -14.07 3.14
CA ASP A 49 2.88 -14.98 2.27
C ASP A 49 3.74 -16.21 1.91
N TRP A 50 3.10 -17.36 1.71
CA TRP A 50 3.80 -18.56 1.24
C TRP A 50 4.39 -18.38 -0.16
N ASN A 51 3.77 -17.53 -0.98
CA ASN A 51 4.27 -17.12 -2.28
C ASN A 51 5.07 -15.79 -2.17
N PRO A 52 6.40 -15.82 -2.29
CA PRO A 52 7.24 -14.62 -2.18
C PRO A 52 6.92 -13.54 -3.21
N ALA A 53 6.32 -13.92 -4.35
CA ALA A 53 5.91 -12.96 -5.37
C ALA A 53 4.85 -11.99 -4.86
N ASN A 54 4.00 -12.40 -3.91
CA ASN A 54 2.98 -11.54 -3.33
C ASN A 54 3.61 -10.43 -2.48
N ASP A 55 4.63 -10.76 -1.68
CA ASP A 55 5.35 -9.78 -0.86
C ASP A 55 6.16 -8.82 -1.71
N LEU A 56 6.85 -9.32 -2.75
CA LEU A 56 7.53 -8.51 -3.75
C LEU A 56 6.56 -7.53 -4.43
N GLN A 57 5.37 -8.01 -4.80
CA GLN A 57 4.34 -7.17 -5.40
C GLN A 57 3.82 -6.11 -4.43
N ALA A 58 3.70 -6.41 -3.13
CA ALA A 58 3.31 -5.46 -2.10
C ALA A 58 4.38 -4.38 -1.87
N MET A 59 5.67 -4.76 -1.82
CA MET A 59 6.79 -3.82 -1.71
C MET A 59 6.81 -2.82 -2.86
N ALA A 60 6.61 -3.29 -4.10
CA ALA A 60 6.59 -2.45 -5.30
C ALA A 60 5.43 -1.42 -5.33
N ARG A 61 4.47 -1.48 -4.39
CA ARG A 61 3.39 -0.48 -4.25
C ARG A 61 3.81 0.73 -3.44
N VAL A 62 4.70 0.52 -2.48
CA VAL A 62 5.18 1.53 -1.52
C VAL A 62 6.42 2.22 -2.05
N TRP A 63 7.34 1.45 -2.64
CA TRP A 63 8.65 1.94 -3.05
C TRP A 63 8.95 1.63 -4.52
N ARG A 64 9.55 2.60 -5.21
CA ARG A 64 10.11 2.47 -6.56
C ARG A 64 11.44 3.21 -6.66
N ASP A 65 12.26 2.83 -7.63
CA ASP A 65 13.52 3.52 -7.92
C ASP A 65 13.28 5.02 -8.16
N GLY A 66 14.07 5.86 -7.49
CA GLY A 66 13.99 7.32 -7.59
C GLY A 66 13.02 8.00 -6.60
N GLN A 67 12.30 7.24 -5.77
CA GLN A 67 11.49 7.78 -4.67
C GLN A 67 12.40 8.34 -3.57
N LYS A 68 12.20 9.60 -3.17
CA LYS A 68 12.98 10.33 -2.14
C LYS A 68 12.20 10.48 -0.85
#